data_AF-A0A2T2NTR0-F1
#
_entry.id   AF-A0A2T2NTR0-F1
#
_cell.length_a   1.000
_cell.length_b   1.000
_cell.length_c   1.000
_cell.angle_alpha   90.00
_cell.angle_beta   90.00
_cell.angle_gamma   90.00
#
_symmetry.space_group_name_H-M   'P 1'
#
loop_
_entity.id
_entity.type
_entity.pdbx_description
1 polymer ?
#
loop_
_entity_poly.entity_id
_entity_poly.type
_entity_poly.pdbx_seq_one_letter_code
_entity_poly.pdbx_strand_id
1 'polypeptide(L)'
;MDIHSQLLAETSPFFRHPNGEPKTPRAPIALPSVLANDFITLFQWLYERKPPVYSRPHSLMDLSRLWLAADKLGIWRTQNTILRLGMEMLMDPRQRIDLATVTFVYENTPPGCKLRGFIVTIFAQRATPQPSFFAPRVARLGILADAVKVLRMLDRVRRGNPKGKGGYDLTRFPTVWGTDERGEPTHLYYLARREEVDWSRVEYRLPSYIVWGDGLGKFAWEDLPDRFFVGEGEAGAVEGVRDMV
;
A
#
# COMPACT_ATOMS: atom_id res chain seq x y z
N MET A 1 -21.14 1.01 20.89
CA MET A 1 -21.77 0.10 19.92
C MET A 1 -21.39 -1.30 20.35
N ASP A 2 -22.39 -2.18 20.49
CA ASP A 2 -22.17 -3.54 20.95
C ASP A 2 -21.91 -4.45 19.75
N ILE A 3 -20.84 -5.25 19.83
CA ILE A 3 -20.42 -6.16 18.77
C ILE A 3 -20.54 -7.59 19.29
N HIS A 4 -21.13 -8.49 18.49
CA HIS A 4 -21.23 -9.89 18.83
C HIS A 4 -19.84 -10.55 18.80
N SER A 5 -19.43 -11.20 19.88
CA SER A 5 -18.15 -11.92 19.96
C SER A 5 -18.00 -12.97 18.85
N GLN A 6 -19.12 -13.57 18.43
CA GLN A 6 -19.17 -14.52 17.30
C GLN A 6 -18.63 -13.90 16.01
N LEU A 7 -19.02 -12.66 15.69
CA LEU A 7 -18.55 -11.97 14.49
C LEU A 7 -17.03 -11.75 14.53
N LEU A 8 -16.50 -11.37 15.70
CA LEU A 8 -15.06 -11.18 15.88
C LEU A 8 -14.30 -12.50 15.76
N ALA A 9 -14.80 -13.60 16.32
CA ALA A 9 -14.19 -14.92 16.22
C ALA A 9 -14.17 -15.48 14.79
N GLU A 10 -15.19 -15.16 13.98
CA GLU A 10 -15.25 -15.55 12.57
C GLU A 10 -14.24 -14.78 11.69
N THR A 11 -13.91 -13.55 12.08
CA THR A 11 -13.17 -12.61 11.24
C THR A 11 -11.72 -12.42 11.68
N SER A 12 -11.39 -12.70 12.95
CA SER A 12 -10.05 -12.60 13.52
C SER A 12 -9.74 -13.81 14.40
N PRO A 13 -8.66 -14.57 14.09
CA PRO A 13 -8.26 -15.74 14.87
C PRO A 13 -7.96 -15.41 16.33
N PHE A 14 -7.58 -14.16 16.62
CA PHE A 14 -7.28 -13.70 17.96
C PHE A 14 -8.47 -13.90 18.91
N PHE A 15 -9.69 -13.65 18.43
CA PHE A 15 -10.95 -13.79 19.17
C PHE A 15 -11.54 -15.19 19.15
N ARG A 16 -10.79 -16.19 18.66
CA ARG A 16 -11.25 -17.57 18.55
C ARG A 16 -10.38 -18.49 19.39
N HIS A 17 -11.01 -19.43 20.08
CA HIS A 17 -10.35 -20.55 20.75
C HIS A 17 -9.87 -21.60 19.74
N PRO A 18 -8.92 -22.47 20.10
CA PRO A 18 -8.48 -23.56 19.20
C PRO A 18 -9.61 -24.51 18.78
N ASN A 19 -10.65 -24.65 19.61
CA ASN A 19 -11.84 -25.45 19.31
C ASN A 19 -12.85 -24.74 18.40
N GLY A 20 -12.59 -23.49 17.99
CA GLY A 20 -13.47 -22.70 17.13
C GLY A 20 -14.43 -21.77 17.85
N GLU A 21 -14.58 -21.88 19.17
CA GLU A 21 -15.52 -21.07 19.96
C GLU A 21 -15.04 -19.61 20.12
N PRO A 22 -15.96 -18.63 20.23
CA PRO A 22 -15.59 -17.26 20.50
C PRO A 22 -14.97 -17.08 21.88
N LYS A 23 -13.85 -16.36 21.94
CA LYS A 23 -13.34 -15.78 23.18
C LYS A 23 -14.24 -14.64 23.60
N THR A 24 -14.58 -14.59 24.89
CA THR A 24 -15.41 -13.52 25.42
C THR A 24 -14.55 -12.55 26.20
N PRO A 25 -14.48 -11.26 25.80
CA PRO A 25 -13.71 -10.29 26.53
C PRO A 25 -14.36 -10.04 27.91
N ARG A 26 -13.55 -10.05 28.98
CA ARG A 26 -14.02 -9.77 30.36
C ARG A 26 -14.32 -8.29 30.60
N ALA A 27 -13.80 -7.43 29.75
CA ALA A 27 -13.95 -5.98 29.83
C ALA A 27 -14.14 -5.40 28.41
N PRO A 28 -14.71 -4.21 28.28
CA PRO A 28 -14.81 -3.53 27.00
C PRO A 28 -13.43 -3.36 26.34
N ILE A 29 -13.35 -3.64 25.03
CA ILE A 29 -12.14 -3.42 24.24
C ILE A 29 -12.09 -1.96 23.83
N ALA A 30 -11.03 -1.25 24.25
CA ALA A 30 -10.85 0.16 23.92
C ALA A 30 -9.97 0.32 22.66
N LEU A 31 -10.46 1.05 21.66
CA LEU A 31 -9.72 1.35 20.43
C LEU A 31 -9.48 2.86 20.30
N PRO A 32 -8.61 3.46 21.15
CA PRO A 32 -8.42 4.91 21.19
C PRO A 32 -7.80 5.47 19.90
N SER A 33 -7.13 4.64 19.11
CA SER A 33 -6.51 5.03 17.84
C SER A 33 -7.47 4.98 16.64
N VAL A 34 -8.69 4.44 16.82
CA VAL A 34 -9.67 4.25 15.75
C VAL A 34 -10.78 5.29 15.88
N LEU A 35 -11.05 6.01 14.79
CA LEU A 35 -12.13 7.00 14.76
C LEU A 35 -13.50 6.30 14.75
N ALA A 36 -14.47 6.89 15.45
CA ALA A 36 -15.80 6.29 15.62
C ALA A 36 -16.49 5.96 14.29
N ASN A 37 -16.36 6.82 13.28
CA ASN A 37 -16.95 6.58 11.96
C ASN A 37 -16.29 5.39 11.24
N ASP A 38 -14.96 5.25 11.34
CA ASP A 38 -14.25 4.14 10.70
C ASP A 38 -14.63 2.81 11.37
N PHE A 39 -14.77 2.83 12.70
CA PHE A 39 -15.27 1.70 13.47
C PHE A 39 -16.69 1.32 13.01
N ILE A 40 -17.61 2.27 12.93
CA ILE A 40 -18.99 2.02 12.47
C ILE A 40 -19.01 1.45 11.06
N THR A 41 -18.28 2.06 10.11
CA THR A 41 -18.22 1.59 8.72
C THR A 41 -17.62 0.19 8.62
N LEU A 42 -16.54 -0.11 9.37
CA LEU A 42 -15.95 -1.43 9.41
C LEU A 42 -16.96 -2.47 9.90
N PHE A 43 -17.66 -2.21 11.00
CA PHE A 43 -18.61 -3.18 11.54
C PHE A 43 -19.89 -3.31 10.72
N GLN A 44 -20.39 -2.21 10.14
CA GLN A 44 -21.48 -2.28 9.16
C GLN A 44 -21.12 -3.22 8.01
N TRP A 45 -19.92 -3.07 7.45
CA TRP A 45 -19.42 -4.00 6.43
C TRP A 45 -19.40 -5.44 6.94
N LEU A 46 -18.80 -5.70 8.10
CA LEU A 46 -18.68 -7.07 8.62
C LEU A 46 -20.05 -7.73 8.88
N TYR A 47 -21.03 -6.99 9.40
CA TYR A 47 -22.39 -7.50 9.61
C TYR A 47 -23.15 -7.73 8.30
N GLU A 48 -23.13 -6.76 7.40
CA GLU A 48 -23.88 -6.81 6.14
C GLU A 48 -23.18 -7.68 5.08
N ARG A 49 -21.93 -8.06 5.32
CA ARG A 49 -21.03 -8.73 4.37
C ARG A 49 -20.88 -7.97 3.05
N LYS A 50 -21.06 -6.65 3.10
CA LYS A 50 -21.02 -5.76 1.94
C LYS A 50 -19.93 -4.69 2.12
N PRO A 51 -18.87 -4.68 1.29
CA PRO A 51 -17.82 -3.68 1.42
C PRO A 51 -18.35 -2.28 1.12
N PRO A 52 -17.78 -1.24 1.77
CA PRO A 52 -18.09 0.14 1.43
C PRO A 52 -17.72 0.44 -0.02
N VAL A 53 -18.54 1.24 -0.69
CA VAL A 53 -18.33 1.61 -2.09
C VAL A 53 -17.52 2.90 -2.14
N TYR A 54 -16.27 2.78 -2.57
CA TYR A 54 -15.38 3.91 -2.83
C TYR A 54 -15.03 3.93 -4.31
N SER A 55 -15.37 5.02 -5.00
CA SER A 55 -15.19 5.15 -6.46
C SER A 55 -14.25 6.29 -6.86
N ARG A 56 -13.69 7.02 -5.89
CA ARG A 56 -12.89 8.22 -6.14
C ARG A 56 -11.51 8.09 -5.52
N PRO A 57 -10.43 8.55 -6.19
CA PRO A 57 -9.05 8.41 -5.68
C PRO A 57 -8.84 8.92 -4.24
N HIS A 58 -9.50 10.01 -3.85
CA HIS A 58 -9.37 10.57 -2.49
C HIS A 58 -9.92 9.65 -1.40
N SER A 59 -10.79 8.71 -1.76
CA SER A 59 -11.28 7.68 -0.85
C SER A 59 -10.21 6.65 -0.48
N LEU A 60 -9.01 6.71 -1.08
CA LEU A 60 -7.89 5.88 -0.64
C LEU A 60 -7.47 6.19 0.80
N MET A 61 -7.65 7.43 1.25
CA MET A 61 -7.45 7.81 2.65
C MET A 61 -8.43 7.05 3.56
N ASP A 62 -9.70 7.00 3.19
CA ASP A 62 -10.75 6.30 3.95
C ASP A 62 -10.49 4.79 3.98
N LEU A 63 -10.12 4.20 2.83
CA LEU A 63 -9.68 2.80 2.76
C LEU A 63 -8.45 2.55 3.65
N SER A 64 -7.47 3.46 3.67
CA SER A 64 -6.29 3.33 4.53
C SER A 64 -6.66 3.38 6.02
N ARG A 65 -7.60 4.24 6.40
CA ARG A 65 -8.13 4.31 7.77
C ARG A 65 -8.87 3.03 8.17
N LEU A 66 -9.72 2.50 7.29
CA LEU A 66 -10.37 1.20 7.50
C LEU A 66 -9.37 0.06 7.60
N TRP A 67 -8.28 0.10 6.83
CA TRP A 67 -7.22 -0.90 6.90
C TRP A 67 -6.58 -0.88 8.29
N LEU A 68 -6.28 0.31 8.82
CA LEU A 68 -5.74 0.48 10.17
C LEU A 68 -6.72 0.03 11.24
N ALA A 69 -8.01 0.33 11.09
CA ALA A 69 -9.04 -0.15 12.03
C ALA A 69 -9.11 -1.69 12.05
N ALA A 70 -9.04 -2.33 10.87
CA ALA A 70 -8.99 -3.78 10.76
C ALA A 70 -7.69 -4.37 11.35
N ASP A 71 -6.56 -3.69 11.18
CA ASP A 71 -5.26 -4.03 11.79
C ASP A 71 -5.36 -4.08 13.32
N LYS A 72 -5.98 -3.06 13.94
CA LYS A 72 -6.17 -3.00 15.40
C LYS A 72 -7.00 -4.16 15.98
N LEU A 73 -7.75 -4.85 15.14
CA LEU A 73 -8.59 -5.98 15.50
C LEU A 73 -8.07 -7.33 14.96
N GLY A 74 -6.92 -7.34 14.26
CA GLY A 74 -6.37 -8.56 13.67
C GLY A 74 -7.23 -9.16 12.54
N ILE A 75 -8.02 -8.33 11.84
CA ILE A 75 -8.96 -8.78 10.80
C ILE A 75 -8.28 -8.78 9.42
N TRP A 76 -7.33 -9.70 9.23
CA TRP A 76 -6.42 -9.71 8.08
C TRP A 76 -7.10 -9.92 6.72
N ARG A 77 -8.17 -10.71 6.65
CA ARG A 77 -8.92 -10.91 5.39
C ARG A 77 -9.57 -9.61 4.93
N THR A 78 -10.04 -8.81 5.89
CA THR A 78 -10.61 -7.50 5.61
C THR A 78 -9.52 -6.51 5.21
N GLN A 79 -8.36 -6.52 5.87
CA GLN A 79 -7.17 -5.77 5.42
C GLN A 79 -6.84 -6.08 3.96
N ASN A 80 -6.80 -7.36 3.57
CA ASN A 80 -6.50 -7.76 2.19
C ASN A 80 -7.59 -7.36 1.19
N THR A 81 -8.86 -7.45 1.59
CA THR A 81 -9.98 -6.98 0.75
C THR A 81 -9.89 -5.47 0.52
N ILE A 82 -9.54 -4.69 1.54
CA ILE A 82 -9.33 -3.24 1.41
C ILE A 82 -8.23 -2.92 0.40
N LEU A 83 -7.12 -3.66 0.41
CA LEU A 83 -6.05 -3.48 -0.56
C LEU A 83 -6.55 -3.78 -1.99
N ARG A 84 -7.38 -4.82 -2.17
CA ARG A 84 -8.01 -5.13 -3.48
C ARG A 84 -8.95 -4.01 -3.95
N LEU A 85 -9.78 -3.46 -3.08
CA LEU A 85 -10.63 -2.31 -3.39
C LEU A 85 -9.79 -1.09 -3.80
N GLY A 86 -8.67 -0.85 -3.09
CA GLY A 86 -7.70 0.18 -3.46
C GLY A 86 -7.09 -0.04 -4.84
N MET A 87 -6.79 -1.30 -5.20
CA MET A 87 -6.29 -1.65 -6.54
C MET A 87 -7.34 -1.40 -7.63
N GLU A 88 -8.57 -1.87 -7.41
CA GLU A 88 -9.68 -1.68 -8.35
C GLU A 88 -9.95 -0.20 -8.60
N MET A 89 -10.01 0.59 -7.53
CA MET A 89 -10.19 2.04 -7.62
C MET A 89 -9.11 2.67 -8.51
N LEU A 90 -7.85 2.26 -8.34
CA LEU A 90 -6.67 2.84 -9.02
C LEU A 90 -6.30 2.11 -10.32
N MET A 91 -7.24 1.36 -10.91
CA MET A 91 -7.08 0.73 -12.23
C MET A 91 -6.89 1.77 -13.34
N ASP A 92 -7.57 2.92 -13.28
CA ASP A 92 -7.37 3.99 -14.25
C ASP A 92 -5.97 4.63 -14.04
N PRO A 93 -5.07 4.56 -15.04
CA PRO A 93 -3.72 5.09 -14.93
C PRO A 93 -3.63 6.60 -14.74
N ARG A 94 -4.72 7.34 -14.98
CA ARG A 94 -4.80 8.79 -14.75
C ARG A 94 -4.99 9.14 -13.29
N GLN A 95 -5.44 8.18 -12.48
CA GLN A 95 -5.63 8.40 -11.05
C GLN A 95 -4.28 8.49 -10.35
N ARG A 96 -4.18 9.49 -9.48
CA ARG A 96 -2.98 9.77 -8.68
C ARG A 96 -3.35 9.71 -7.21
N ILE A 97 -2.40 9.24 -6.41
CA ILE A 97 -2.49 9.32 -4.95
C ILE A 97 -1.86 10.65 -4.53
N ASP A 98 -2.55 11.40 -3.68
CA ASP A 98 -2.01 12.60 -3.08
C ASP A 98 -0.97 12.29 -1.99
N LEU A 99 -0.05 13.22 -1.77
CA LEU A 99 0.99 13.09 -0.74
C LEU A 99 0.40 13.02 0.68
N ALA A 100 -0.79 13.58 0.91
CA ALA A 100 -1.41 13.57 2.23
C ALA A 100 -1.78 12.14 2.66
N THR A 101 -2.32 11.33 1.75
CA THR A 101 -2.62 9.91 1.96
C THR A 101 -1.36 9.11 2.28
N VAL A 102 -0.27 9.33 1.54
CA VAL A 102 1.02 8.69 1.81
C VAL A 102 1.55 9.09 3.19
N THR A 103 1.51 10.39 3.50
CA THR A 103 1.97 10.93 4.78
C THR A 103 1.19 10.33 5.94
N PHE A 104 -0.14 10.32 5.84
CA PHE A 104 -1.03 9.73 6.84
C PHE A 104 -0.67 8.26 7.12
N VAL A 105 -0.50 7.45 6.07
CA VAL A 105 -0.15 6.03 6.22
C VAL A 105 1.18 5.88 6.95
N TYR A 106 2.19 6.66 6.60
CA TYR A 106 3.50 6.61 7.25
C TYR A 106 3.47 7.11 8.71
N GLU A 107 2.67 8.12 9.02
CA GLU A 107 2.49 8.60 10.40
C GLU A 107 1.81 7.55 11.29
N ASN A 108 0.98 6.66 10.73
CA ASN A 108 0.11 5.74 11.48
C ASN A 108 0.50 4.25 11.41
N THR A 109 1.63 3.92 10.80
CA THR A 109 2.10 2.53 10.68
C THR A 109 3.59 2.44 11.02
N PRO A 110 4.13 1.28 11.41
CA PRO A 110 5.56 1.09 11.58
C PRO A 110 6.28 0.79 10.25
N PRO A 111 7.62 0.96 10.17
CA PRO A 111 8.43 0.47 9.04
C PRO A 111 8.16 -1.02 8.75
N GLY A 112 8.13 -1.40 7.48
CA GLY A 112 7.82 -2.77 7.05
C GLY A 112 6.34 -3.13 6.99
N CYS A 113 5.44 -2.26 7.48
CA CYS A 113 3.99 -2.46 7.36
C CYS A 113 3.57 -2.64 5.89
N LYS A 114 2.70 -3.62 5.65
CA LYS A 114 2.20 -3.96 4.31
C LYS A 114 1.47 -2.79 3.64
N LEU A 115 0.67 -2.03 4.40
CA LEU A 115 -0.03 -0.85 3.89
C LEU A 115 0.96 0.23 3.40
N ARG A 116 2.07 0.48 4.13
CA ARG A 116 3.12 1.40 3.67
C ARG A 116 3.68 0.97 2.33
N GLY A 117 4.04 -0.30 2.22
CA GLY A 117 4.59 -0.88 0.99
C GLY A 117 3.63 -0.74 -0.18
N PHE A 118 2.34 -1.03 0.04
CA PHE A 118 1.30 -0.88 -0.97
C PHE A 118 1.15 0.56 -1.46
N ILE A 119 0.94 1.49 -0.52
CA ILE A 119 0.67 2.90 -0.82
C ILE A 119 1.87 3.57 -1.49
N VAL A 120 3.09 3.35 -0.98
CA VAL A 120 4.30 3.93 -1.60
C VAL A 120 4.58 3.32 -2.97
N THR A 121 4.21 2.05 -3.19
CA THR A 121 4.39 1.41 -4.50
C THR A 121 3.50 2.07 -5.54
N ILE A 122 2.21 2.25 -5.23
CA ILE A 122 1.30 2.94 -6.14
C ILE A 122 1.71 4.39 -6.31
N PHE A 123 2.06 5.06 -5.23
CA PHE A 123 2.49 6.45 -5.27
C PHE A 123 3.71 6.62 -6.20
N ALA A 124 4.77 5.82 -6.04
CA ALA A 124 5.93 5.88 -6.91
C ALA A 124 5.64 5.45 -8.36
N GLN A 125 4.66 4.57 -8.57
CA GLN A 125 4.24 4.13 -9.90
C GLN A 125 3.42 5.19 -10.65
N ARG A 126 2.59 5.97 -9.93
CA ARG A 126 1.60 6.90 -10.51
C ARG A 126 1.99 8.38 -10.38
N ALA A 127 2.78 8.73 -9.37
CA ALA A 127 3.25 10.10 -9.16
C ALA A 127 4.59 10.32 -9.86
N THR A 128 4.71 11.45 -10.54
CA THR A 128 6.02 11.99 -10.93
C THR A 128 6.68 12.55 -9.66
N PRO A 129 7.93 12.17 -9.32
CA PRO A 129 8.67 12.79 -8.22
C PRO A 129 8.63 14.32 -8.29
N GLN A 130 8.23 14.99 -7.20
CA GLN A 130 8.20 16.46 -7.11
C GLN A 130 9.13 16.96 -5.99
N PRO A 131 9.68 18.19 -6.10
CA PRO A 131 10.51 18.80 -5.05
C PRO A 131 9.84 18.88 -3.66
N SER A 132 8.52 18.95 -3.60
CA SER A 132 7.76 18.94 -2.34
C SER A 132 7.92 17.63 -1.54
N PHE A 133 8.37 16.54 -2.19
CA PHE A 133 8.61 15.25 -1.54
C PHE A 133 9.83 15.28 -0.60
N PHE A 134 10.66 16.30 -0.73
CA PHE A 134 11.88 16.51 0.04
C PHE A 134 11.68 17.49 1.21
N ALA A 135 10.44 17.92 1.48
CA ALA A 135 10.16 18.79 2.62
C ALA A 135 10.61 18.10 3.94
N PRO A 136 11.25 18.81 4.89
CA PRO A 136 11.85 18.21 6.09
C PRO A 136 10.90 17.32 6.91
N ARG A 137 9.62 17.68 6.99
CA ARG A 137 8.60 16.90 7.71
C ARG A 137 8.37 15.52 7.06
N VAL A 138 8.30 15.48 5.74
CA VAL A 138 8.06 14.25 4.95
C VAL A 138 9.34 13.41 4.87
N ALA A 139 10.50 14.06 4.79
CA ALA A 139 11.81 13.40 4.74
C ALA A 139 12.05 12.49 5.96
N ARG A 140 11.65 12.93 7.17
CA ARG A 140 11.79 12.15 8.41
C ARG A 140 10.97 10.85 8.44
N LEU A 141 9.92 10.75 7.64
CA LEU A 141 9.07 9.57 7.59
C LEU A 141 9.70 8.42 6.78
N GLY A 142 10.75 8.68 5.99
CA GLY A 142 11.39 7.67 5.14
C GLY A 142 10.66 7.39 3.82
N ILE A 143 9.63 8.18 3.48
CA ILE A 143 8.83 8.02 2.25
C ILE A 143 9.72 8.02 1.00
N LEU A 144 10.67 8.96 0.93
CA LEU A 144 11.58 9.06 -0.21
C LEU A 144 12.44 7.80 -0.36
N ALA A 145 13.01 7.29 0.73
CA ALA A 145 13.86 6.11 0.70
C ALA A 145 13.10 4.89 0.16
N ASP A 146 11.86 4.68 0.61
CA ASP A 146 11.03 3.57 0.14
C ASP A 146 10.51 3.80 -1.29
N ALA A 147 10.14 5.03 -1.65
CA ALA A 147 9.76 5.37 -3.02
C ALA A 147 10.92 5.12 -4.01
N VAL A 148 12.16 5.44 -3.62
CA VAL A 148 13.35 5.19 -4.43
C VAL A 148 13.60 3.68 -4.61
N LYS A 149 13.40 2.87 -3.57
CA LYS A 149 13.47 1.39 -3.71
C LYS A 149 12.45 0.88 -4.73
N VAL A 150 11.22 1.41 -4.69
CA VAL A 150 10.18 1.07 -5.68
C VAL A 150 10.60 1.54 -7.07
N LEU A 151 11.06 2.77 -7.23
CA LEU A 151 11.49 3.29 -8.52
C LEU A 151 12.67 2.50 -9.10
N ARG A 152 13.60 2.01 -8.26
CA ARG A 152 14.66 1.08 -8.67
C ARG A 152 14.11 -0.25 -9.16
N MET A 153 13.13 -0.81 -8.46
CA MET A 153 12.44 -2.02 -8.89
C MET A 153 11.72 -1.79 -10.22
N LEU A 154 10.98 -0.68 -10.36
CA LEU A 154 10.30 -0.30 -11.61
C LEU A 154 11.29 -0.07 -12.76
N ASP A 155 12.46 0.51 -12.50
CA ASP A 155 13.51 0.69 -13.50
C ASP A 155 14.02 -0.66 -14.02
N ARG A 156 14.27 -1.64 -13.14
CA ARG A 156 14.66 -2.99 -13.56
C ARG A 156 13.59 -3.64 -14.43
N VAL A 157 12.33 -3.53 -14.03
CA VAL A 157 11.17 -4.02 -14.80
C VAL A 157 11.13 -3.36 -16.18
N ARG A 158 11.31 -2.03 -16.25
CA ARG A 158 11.31 -1.27 -17.51
C ARG A 158 12.45 -1.65 -18.43
N ARG A 159 13.66 -1.89 -17.90
CA ARG A 159 14.80 -2.39 -18.69
C ARG A 159 14.55 -3.76 -19.30
N GLY A 160 13.73 -4.59 -18.66
CA GLY A 160 13.28 -5.86 -19.22
C GLY A 160 12.29 -5.72 -20.40
N ASN A 161 11.67 -4.55 -20.59
CA ASN A 161 10.67 -4.30 -21.63
C ASN A 161 10.59 -2.81 -22.06
N PRO A 162 11.65 -2.23 -22.66
CA PRO A 162 11.69 -0.82 -23.01
C PRO A 162 10.77 -0.54 -24.21
N LYS A 163 9.62 0.09 -23.99
CA LYS A 163 8.71 0.54 -25.06
C LYS A 163 8.49 2.05 -24.94
N GLY A 164 8.94 2.82 -25.93
CA GLY A 164 8.50 4.20 -26.10
C GLY A 164 7.43 4.31 -27.21
N LYS A 165 6.65 5.39 -27.17
CA LYS A 165 5.57 5.65 -28.16
C LYS A 165 6.17 5.78 -29.56
N GLY A 166 5.53 5.11 -30.53
CA GLY A 166 5.92 5.22 -31.95
C GLY A 166 7.37 4.81 -32.21
N GLY A 167 7.86 3.77 -31.53
CA GLY A 167 9.23 3.26 -31.71
C GLY A 167 10.32 4.08 -31.00
N TYR A 168 9.95 4.95 -30.05
CA TYR A 168 10.91 5.72 -29.27
C TYR A 168 11.77 4.79 -28.41
N ASP A 169 13.05 4.72 -28.74
CA ASP A 169 14.00 3.76 -28.16
C ASP A 169 14.58 4.30 -26.84
N LEU A 170 13.99 3.86 -25.72
CA LEU A 170 14.42 4.23 -24.38
C LEU A 170 15.78 3.64 -23.99
N THR A 171 16.31 2.66 -24.73
CA THR A 171 17.63 2.07 -24.42
C THR A 171 18.77 3.06 -24.65
N ARG A 172 18.54 4.12 -25.44
CA ARG A 172 19.49 5.19 -25.73
C ARG A 172 19.71 6.16 -24.57
N PHE A 173 18.81 6.13 -23.59
CA PHE A 173 18.85 6.99 -22.42
C PHE A 173 19.12 6.13 -21.18
N PRO A 174 20.38 5.89 -20.81
CA PRO A 174 20.69 5.18 -19.59
C PRO A 174 20.09 5.92 -18.39
N THR A 175 19.40 5.17 -17.55
CA THR A 175 18.80 5.68 -16.32
C THR A 175 19.89 5.82 -15.26
N VAL A 176 20.10 7.03 -14.77
CA VAL A 176 21.13 7.37 -13.79
C VAL A 176 20.48 7.88 -12.50
N TRP A 177 21.03 7.40 -11.40
CA TRP A 177 20.60 7.75 -10.06
C TRP A 177 21.50 8.86 -9.52
N GLY A 178 20.91 9.99 -9.15
CA GLY A 178 21.60 10.95 -8.28
C GLY A 178 21.76 10.33 -6.90
N THR A 179 22.90 10.55 -6.26
CA THR A 179 23.22 10.06 -4.91
C THR A 179 23.52 11.23 -3.98
N ASP A 180 23.27 11.07 -2.69
CA ASP A 180 23.75 11.98 -1.65
C ASP A 180 25.21 11.67 -1.27
N GLU A 181 25.75 12.43 -0.31
CA GLU A 181 27.12 12.25 0.20
C GLU A 181 27.38 10.87 0.82
N ARG A 182 26.33 10.11 1.16
CA ARG A 182 26.40 8.74 1.69
C ARG A 182 26.26 7.69 0.60
N GLY A 183 26.13 8.10 -0.66
CA GLY A 183 25.87 7.20 -1.79
C GLY A 183 24.42 6.73 -1.87
N GLU A 184 23.52 7.28 -1.05
CA GLU A 184 22.11 6.91 -1.08
C GLU A 184 21.40 7.63 -2.22
N PRO A 185 20.59 6.92 -3.01
CA PRO A 185 19.91 7.49 -4.17
C PRO A 185 18.87 8.54 -3.76
N THR A 186 18.93 9.72 -4.38
CA THR A 186 18.04 10.86 -4.07
C THR A 186 17.04 11.15 -5.17
N HIS A 187 17.40 10.91 -6.43
CA HIS A 187 16.53 11.17 -7.58
C HIS A 187 16.94 10.32 -8.80
N LEU A 188 16.00 10.16 -9.73
CA LEU A 188 16.20 9.42 -10.98
C LEU A 188 16.16 10.39 -12.16
N TYR A 189 17.16 10.33 -13.03
CA TYR A 189 17.15 11.04 -14.30
C TYR A 189 17.63 10.15 -15.43
N TYR A 190 17.13 10.41 -16.64
CA TYR A 190 17.62 9.76 -17.85
C TYR A 190 18.77 10.60 -18.39
N LEU A 191 19.96 10.02 -18.46
CA LEU A 191 21.16 10.72 -18.91
C LEU A 191 21.23 10.59 -20.42
N ALA A 192 20.96 11.68 -21.11
CA ALA A 192 21.03 11.70 -22.55
C ALA A 192 22.44 12.10 -23.01
N ARG A 193 22.97 11.38 -24.00
CA ARG A 193 24.29 11.67 -24.60
C ARG A 193 24.21 12.86 -25.57
N ARG A 194 23.89 14.05 -25.05
CA ARG A 194 23.70 15.35 -25.77
C ARG A 194 22.33 15.57 -26.42
N GLU A 195 21.35 14.71 -26.19
CA GLU A 195 19.96 14.90 -26.64
C GLU A 195 19.06 15.25 -25.46
N GLU A 196 17.87 15.82 -25.67
CA GLU A 196 16.90 16.01 -24.58
C GLU A 196 15.89 14.86 -24.62
N VAL A 197 15.55 14.27 -23.47
CA VAL A 197 14.55 13.20 -23.40
C VAL A 197 13.18 13.80 -23.69
N ASP A 198 12.53 13.33 -24.75
CA ASP A 198 11.16 13.71 -25.05
C ASP A 198 10.19 12.92 -24.17
N TRP A 199 9.88 13.50 -23.01
CA TRP A 199 8.99 12.92 -22.01
C TRP A 199 7.57 12.65 -22.54
N SER A 200 7.13 13.30 -23.63
CA SER A 200 5.83 13.04 -24.23
C SER A 200 5.76 11.68 -24.95
N ARG A 201 6.93 11.16 -25.36
CA ARG A 201 7.12 9.90 -26.09
C ARG A 201 7.52 8.73 -25.21
N VAL A 202 7.79 8.95 -23.93
CA VAL A 202 8.01 7.88 -22.96
C VAL A 202 6.65 7.23 -22.65
N GLU A 203 6.49 5.93 -22.99
CA GLU A 203 5.30 5.15 -22.62
C GLU A 203 5.65 4.22 -21.47
N TYR A 204 5.31 4.60 -20.24
CA TYR A 204 5.32 3.62 -19.16
C TYR A 204 4.11 2.72 -19.35
N ARG A 205 4.28 1.61 -20.10
CA ARG A 205 3.32 0.50 -20.04
C ARG A 205 3.42 -0.15 -18.67
N LEU A 206 2.73 0.49 -17.73
CA LEU A 206 2.38 -0.14 -16.48
C LEU A 206 1.43 -1.32 -16.82
N PRO A 207 1.52 -2.45 -16.14
CA PRO A 207 0.56 -3.53 -16.26
C PRO A 207 -0.80 -2.96 -15.88
N SER A 208 -1.84 -3.66 -16.33
CA SER A 208 -3.22 -3.38 -15.94
C SER A 208 -3.41 -3.43 -14.41
N TYR A 209 -2.47 -4.03 -13.68
CA TYR A 209 -2.49 -4.22 -12.24
C TYR A 209 -1.25 -3.58 -11.56
N ILE A 210 -1.39 -3.23 -10.28
CA ILE A 210 -0.43 -2.45 -9.47
C ILE A 210 0.80 -3.26 -9.00
N VAL A 211 1.01 -4.47 -9.53
CA VAL A 211 1.79 -5.51 -8.85
C VAL A 211 2.95 -6.03 -9.70
N TRP A 212 4.08 -6.31 -9.04
CA TRP A 212 5.27 -6.89 -9.67
C TRP A 212 5.93 -7.92 -8.76
N GLY A 213 6.19 -9.11 -9.28
CA GLY A 213 7.12 -10.07 -8.70
C GLY A 213 8.57 -9.54 -8.72
N ASP A 214 9.45 -10.16 -7.93
CA ASP A 214 10.87 -9.78 -7.80
C ASP A 214 11.74 -10.18 -9.01
N GLY A 215 11.14 -10.83 -10.02
CA GLY A 215 11.79 -11.20 -11.27
C GLY A 215 12.63 -12.48 -11.19
N LEU A 216 12.59 -13.23 -10.07
CA LEU A 216 13.35 -14.47 -9.91
C LEU A 216 12.41 -15.68 -9.95
N GLY A 217 12.44 -16.43 -11.05
CA GLY A 217 11.80 -17.75 -11.16
C GLY A 217 10.76 -17.88 -12.26
N LYS A 218 10.07 -19.03 -12.28
CA LYS A 218 9.11 -19.43 -13.33
C LYS A 218 7.84 -18.56 -13.39
N PHE A 219 7.62 -17.74 -12.37
CA PHE A 219 6.54 -16.74 -12.23
C PHE A 219 7.07 -15.30 -12.20
N ALA A 220 8.33 -15.09 -12.58
CA ALA A 220 8.81 -13.75 -12.90
C ALA A 220 7.81 -13.16 -13.90
N TRP A 221 7.28 -11.97 -13.61
CA TRP A 221 6.27 -11.27 -14.43
C TRP A 221 4.81 -11.67 -14.22
N GLU A 222 4.46 -12.64 -13.36
CA GLU A 222 3.06 -12.95 -13.04
C GLU A 222 2.55 -12.25 -11.77
N ASP A 223 1.27 -11.85 -11.86
CA ASP A 223 0.48 -11.14 -10.85
C ASP A 223 0.43 -11.91 -9.52
N LEU A 224 0.99 -11.37 -8.44
CA LEU A 224 0.47 -11.68 -7.10
C LEU A 224 0.56 -10.47 -6.16
N PRO A 225 -0.57 -9.81 -5.82
CA PRO A 225 -0.63 -8.76 -4.80
C PRO A 225 -0.19 -9.24 -3.40
N ASP A 226 0.07 -10.54 -3.26
CA ASP A 226 0.35 -11.26 -2.04
C ASP A 226 1.49 -10.68 -1.21
N ARG A 227 2.49 -10.03 -1.82
CA ARG A 227 3.60 -9.45 -1.03
C ARG A 227 3.13 -8.39 -0.03
N PHE A 228 2.02 -7.71 -0.34
CA PHE A 228 1.38 -6.72 0.52
C PHE A 228 0.19 -7.29 1.29
N PHE A 229 -0.17 -8.55 1.08
CA PHE A 229 -1.23 -9.14 1.87
C PHE A 229 -0.70 -9.56 3.23
N VAL A 230 -1.57 -9.40 4.21
CA VAL A 230 -1.35 -9.81 5.59
C VAL A 230 -1.73 -11.28 5.68
N GLY A 231 -0.81 -12.11 6.15
CA GLY A 231 -1.07 -13.50 6.50
C GLY A 231 -1.71 -13.62 7.88
N GLU A 232 -2.36 -14.76 8.13
CA GLU A 232 -3.00 -15.04 9.42
C GLU A 232 -2.02 -14.94 10.61
N GLY A 233 -0.78 -15.42 10.44
CA GLY A 233 0.26 -15.35 11.48
C GLY A 233 0.83 -13.95 11.72
N GLU A 234 0.59 -13.00 10.81
CA GLU A 234 1.00 -11.59 10.99
C GLU A 234 -0.06 -10.79 11.76
N ALA A 235 -1.30 -11.29 11.85
CA ALA A 235 -2.45 -10.62 12.44
C ALA A 235 -2.62 -10.87 13.95
N GLY A 236 -1.49 -10.91 14.68
CA GLY A 236 -1.44 -11.38 16.07
C GLY A 236 -1.66 -10.32 17.15
N ALA A 237 -1.62 -9.03 16.81
CA ALA A 237 -1.71 -7.94 17.79
C ALA A 237 -3.08 -7.25 17.71
N VAL A 238 -3.84 -7.28 18.81
CA VAL A 238 -5.12 -6.57 18.95
C VAL A 238 -4.98 -5.46 19.99
N GLU A 239 -5.41 -4.25 19.63
CA GLU A 239 -5.34 -3.08 20.52
C GLU A 239 -6.36 -3.18 21.66
N GLY A 240 -5.96 -2.73 22.86
CA GLY A 240 -6.89 -2.51 23.96
C GLY A 240 -7.38 -3.77 24.68
N VAL A 241 -6.88 -4.95 24.30
CA VAL A 241 -7.23 -6.20 24.97
C VAL A 241 -6.26 -6.43 26.14
N ARG A 242 -6.81 -6.53 27.36
CA ARG A 242 -6.05 -6.78 28.58
C ARG A 242 -6.20 -8.21 29.10
N ASP A 243 -7.39 -8.82 28.94
CA ASP A 243 -7.69 -10.20 29.35
C ASP A 243 -8.79 -10.80 28.44
N MET A 244 -8.55 -11.98 27.86
CA MET A 244 -9.56 -12.77 27.13
C MET A 244 -9.68 -14.17 27.72
N VAL A 245 -10.89 -14.71 27.77
CA VAL A 245 -11.22 -16.05 28.28
C VAL A 245 -11.83 -16.90 27.22
#